data_AF-A0A645F6W9-F1
#
_entry.id   AF-A0A645F6W9-F1
#
_cell.length_a   1.000
_cell.length_b   1.000
_cell.length_c   1.000
_cell.angle_alpha   90.00
_cell.angle_beta   90.00
_cell.angle_gamma   90.00
#
_symmetry.space_group_name_H-M   'P 1'
#
loop_
_entity.id
_entity.type
_entity.pdbx_description
1 polymer ?
#
loop_
_entity_poly.entity_id
_entity_poly.type
_entity_poly.pdbx_seq_one_letter_code
_entity_poly.pdbx_strand_id
1 'polypeptide(L)' 'MELTKEIRPGDVENLYMWQPGDIVTFGTPHEHIAIISDKRRPDGVPYLLHNAGPTASETDQLQSWPSPITGHYRFPRF' A
#
# COMPACT_ATOMS: atom_id res chain seq x y z
N MET A 1 -4.05 13.60 -10.02
CA MET A 1 -4.76 13.60 -8.73
C MET A 1 -3.90 12.82 -7.76
N GLU A 2 -3.59 13.38 -6.59
CA GLU A 2 -2.91 12.64 -5.53
C GLU A 2 -3.92 11.68 -4.88
N LEU A 3 -3.60 10.39 -4.80
CA LEU A 3 -4.46 9.41 -4.13
C LEU A 3 -4.34 9.59 -2.61
N THR A 4 -5.36 9.12 -1.88
CA THR A 4 -5.33 9.14 -0.41
C THR A 4 -4.12 8.35 0.11
N LYS A 5 -3.48 8.83 1.17
CA LYS A 5 -2.44 8.10 1.92
C LYS A 5 -3.00 7.50 3.22
N GLU A 6 -4.25 7.84 3.56
CA GLU A 6 -4.93 7.32 4.74
C GLU A 6 -5.72 6.06 4.38
N ILE A 7 -5.58 5.02 5.21
CA ILE A 7 -6.28 3.75 5.09
C ILE A 7 -7.24 3.58 6.25
N ARG A 8 -8.49 3.27 5.91
CA ARG A 8 -9.59 3.06 6.85
C ARG A 8 -10.16 1.66 6.67
N PRO A 9 -9.80 0.69 7.54
CA PRO A 9 -10.39 -0.64 7.53
C PRO A 9 -11.92 -0.62 7.55
N GLY A 10 -12.56 -1.42 6.68
CA GLY A 10 -14.02 -1.50 6.57
C GLY A 10 -14.71 -0.34 5.84
N ASP A 11 -13.98 0.72 5.49
CA ASP A 11 -14.51 1.84 4.70
C ASP A 11 -14.36 1.55 3.20
N VAL A 12 -15.46 1.16 2.56
CA VAL A 12 -15.48 0.76 1.14
C VAL A 12 -15.03 1.90 0.22
N GLU A 13 -15.43 3.15 0.49
CA GLU A 13 -15.08 4.29 -0.36
C GLU A 13 -13.60 4.60 -0.26
N ASN A 14 -13.04 4.56 0.95
CA ASN A 14 -11.60 4.70 1.15
C ASN A 14 -10.83 3.58 0.44
N LEU A 15 -11.25 2.32 0.62
CA LEU A 15 -10.54 1.15 0.13
C LEU A 15 -10.64 0.97 -1.39
N TYR A 16 -11.68 1.52 -2.02
CA TYR A 16 -11.80 1.60 -3.47
C TYR A 16 -10.69 2.47 -4.10
N MET A 17 -10.12 3.41 -3.35
CA MET A 17 -9.02 4.24 -3.84
C MET A 17 -7.68 3.51 -3.91
N TRP A 18 -7.55 2.32 -3.32
CA TRP A 18 -6.35 1.49 -3.31
C TRP A 18 -6.54 0.32 -4.27
N GLN A 19 -5.87 0.34 -5.42
CA GLN A 19 -6.04 -0.65 -6.47
C GLN A 19 -4.77 -1.48 -6.67
N PRO A 20 -4.90 -2.73 -7.15
CA PRO A 20 -3.74 -3.58 -7.42
C PRO A 20 -2.80 -2.91 -8.43
N GLY A 21 -1.50 -2.97 -8.17
CA GLY A 21 -0.48 -2.33 -9.00
C GLY A 21 -0.22 -0.86 -8.67
N ASP A 22 -0.98 -0.25 -7.76
CA ASP A 22 -0.61 1.05 -7.19
C ASP A 22 0.74 0.96 -6.48
N ILE A 23 1.48 2.06 -6.48
CA ILE A 23 2.81 2.17 -5.87
C ILE A 23 2.69 3.02 -4.62
N VAL A 24 3.22 2.54 -3.52
CA VAL A 24 3.33 3.27 -2.25
C VAL A 24 4.78 3.47 -1.86
N THR A 25 5.10 4.65 -1.35
CA THR A 25 6.43 4.98 -0.83
C THR A 25 6.35 5.23 0.67
N PHE A 26 7.41 4.88 1.39
CA PHE A 26 7.56 5.05 2.83
C PHE A 26 8.79 5.91 3.14
N GLY A 27 8.68 6.74 4.19
CA GLY A 27 9.72 7.68 4.61
C GLY A 27 10.70 7.13 5.65
N THR A 28 11.31 8.04 6.41
CA THR A 28 12.21 7.71 7.52
C THR A 28 11.47 7.04 8.70
N PRO A 29 12.14 6.21 9.53
CA PRO A 29 13.56 5.84 9.48
C PRO A 29 13.88 4.64 8.57
N HIS A 30 12.87 4.04 7.95
CA HIS A 30 13.01 2.89 7.05
C HIS A 30 12.35 3.21 5.71
N GLU A 31 13.07 3.94 4.87
CA GLU A 31 12.62 4.30 3.53
C GLU A 31 12.39 3.02 2.73
N HIS A 32 11.23 2.95 2.09
CA HIS A 32 10.86 1.77 1.31
C HIS A 32 9.87 2.12 0.21
N ILE A 33 9.67 1.17 -0.70
CA ILE A 33 8.68 1.25 -1.75
C ILE A 33 8.04 -0.12 -1.91
N ALA A 34 6.73 -0.15 -2.13
CA ALA A 34 5.98 -1.37 -2.31
C ALA A 34 4.88 -1.19 -3.36
N ILE A 35 4.35 -2.31 -3.84
CA ILE A 35 3.23 -2.37 -4.77
C ILE A 35 2.01 -2.89 -4.00
N ILE A 36 0.85 -2.28 -4.22
CA ILE A 36 -0.43 -2.76 -3.68
C ILE A 36 -0.81 -4.08 -4.34
N SER A 37 -1.04 -5.11 -3.53
CA SER A 37 -1.51 -6.42 -3.99
C SER A 37 -3.01 -6.41 -4.31
N ASP A 38 -3.44 -7.38 -5.12
CA ASP A 38 -4.85 -7.75 -5.29
C ASP A 38 -5.43 -8.51 -4.10
N LYS A 39 -4.58 -9.13 -3.29
CA LYS A 39 -4.98 -9.77 -2.04
C LYS A 39 -5.37 -8.74 -0.99
N ARG A 40 -6.48 -9.00 -0.29
CA ARG A 40 -7.02 -8.17 0.78
C ARG A 40 -7.31 -8.97 2.03
N ARG A 41 -7.18 -8.31 3.18
CA ARG A 41 -7.68 -8.80 4.47
C ARG A 41 -9.21 -8.80 4.48
N PRO A 42 -9.87 -9.46 5.46
CA PRO A 42 -11.32 -9.43 5.61
C PRO A 42 -11.93 -8.02 5.78
N ASP A 43 -11.16 -7.06 6.28
CA ASP A 43 -11.56 -5.65 6.41
C ASP A 43 -11.30 -4.82 5.13
N GLY A 44 -10.87 -5.47 4.06
CA GLY A 44 -10.64 -4.89 2.73
C GLY A 44 -9.31 -4.17 2.56
N VAL A 45 -8.47 -4.03 3.60
CA VAL A 45 -7.12 -3.45 3.46
C VAL A 45 -6.26 -4.36 2.57
N PRO A 46 -5.61 -3.82 1.53
CA PRO A 46 -4.79 -4.63 0.64
C PRO A 46 -3.43 -4.96 1.25
N TYR A 47 -2.87 -6.07 0.80
CA TYR A 47 -1.50 -6.48 1.11
C TYR A 47 -0.48 -5.65 0.31
N LEU A 48 0.79 -5.73 0.70
CA LEU A 48 1.93 -5.19 -0.02
C LEU A 48 2.72 -6.31 -0.70
N LEU A 49 3.10 -6.11 -1.95
CA LEU A 49 4.20 -6.81 -2.61
C LEU A 49 5.46 -5.95 -2.45
N HIS A 50 6.47 -6.46 -1.77
CA HIS A 50 7.68 -5.69 -1.47
C HIS A 50 8.90 -6.60 -1.30
N ASN A 51 10.10 -6.01 -1.29
CA ASN A 51 11.36 -6.72 -1.12
C ASN A 51 12.14 -6.18 0.09
N ALA A 52 11.50 -6.20 1.26
CA ALA A 52 12.25 -6.12 2.50
C ALA A 52 12.58 -7.53 2.99
N GLY A 53 13.77 -7.66 3.59
CA GLY A 53 14.42 -8.94 3.83
C GLY A 53 13.57 -9.95 4.63
N PRO A 54 13.89 -11.25 4.53
CA PRO A 54 15.03 -11.81 3.79
C PRO A 54 14.76 -12.01 2.29
N THR A 55 13.51 -11.97 1.85
CA THR A 55 13.11 -12.20 0.46
C THR A 55 11.91 -11.36 0.07
N ALA A 56 11.72 -11.15 -1.24
CA ALA A 56 10.49 -10.60 -1.77
C ALA A 56 9.28 -11.37 -1.24
N SER A 57 8.30 -10.64 -0.73
CA SER A 57 7.19 -11.18 0.03
C SER A 57 5.90 -10.42 -0.26
N GLU A 58 4.77 -11.11 -0.08
CA GLU A 58 3.44 -10.53 -0.04
C GLU A 58 2.97 -10.46 1.42
N THR A 59 2.79 -9.26 1.98
CA THR A 59 2.58 -9.08 3.42
C THR A 59 1.43 -8.15 3.77
N ASP A 60 0.79 -8.44 4.90
CA ASP A 60 -0.15 -7.55 5.59
C ASP A 60 0.66 -6.51 6.39
N GLN A 61 1.29 -5.56 5.70
CA GLN A 61 2.09 -4.52 6.36
C GLN A 61 1.79 -3.11 5.88
N LEU A 62 0.73 -2.90 5.11
CA LEU A 62 0.39 -1.57 4.60
C LEU A 62 0.12 -0.55 5.73
N GLN A 63 -0.51 -0.97 6.83
CA GLN A 63 -0.73 -0.11 8.00
C GLN A 63 0.34 -0.26 9.09
N SER A 64 1.07 -1.37 9.12
CA SER A 64 2.04 -1.68 10.19
C SER A 64 3.49 -1.49 9.76
N TRP A 65 3.74 -0.95 8.55
CA TRP A 65 5.08 -0.59 8.13
C TRP A 65 5.67 0.42 9.13
N PRO A 66 6.94 0.26 9.55
CA PRO A 66 7.51 1.08 10.63
C PRO A 66 7.77 2.55 10.25
N SER A 67 7.57 2.91 8.98
CA SER A 67 7.71 4.26 8.45
C SER A 67 6.40 4.77 7.88
N PRO A 68 6.15 6.10 7.89
CA PRO A 68 4.92 6.67 7.34
C PRO A 68 4.88 6.57 5.81
N ILE A 69 3.67 6.41 5.25
CA ILE A 69 3.43 6.53 3.81
C ILE A 69 3.71 7.97 3.39
N THR A 70 4.61 8.15 2.42
CA THR A 70 4.96 9.45 1.85
C THR A 70 4.25 9.73 0.53
N GLY A 71 3.85 8.68 -0.20
CA GLY A 71 3.24 8.79 -1.50
C GLY A 71 2.40 7.57 -1.87
N HIS A 72 1.35 7.80 -2.66
CA HIS A 72 0.48 6.78 -3.22
C HIS A 72 0.17 7.17 -4.68
N TYR A 73 0.61 6.32 -5.61
CA TYR A 73 0.63 6.61 -7.04
C TYR A 73 -0.03 5.50 -7.83
N ARG A 74 -0.78 5.88 -8.86
CA ARG A 74 -1.34 4.95 -9.85
C ARG A 74 -0.81 5.31 -11.22
N PHE A 75 -0.34 4.30 -11.95
CA PHE A 75 0.09 4.51 -13.32
C PHE A 75 -1.10 4.99 -14.17
N PRO A 76 -0.94 6.04 -14.99
CA PRO A 76 -2.04 6.52 -15.82
C PRO A 76 -2.46 5.44 -16.81
N ARG A 77 -3.78 5.30 -17.02
CA ARG A 77 -4.31 4.57 -18.17
C ARG A 77 -4.33 5.53 -19.36
N PHE A 78 -3.82 5.07 -20.49
CA PHE A 78 -3.89 5.76 -21.77
C PHE A 78 -5.15 5.32 -22.54
#